data_AF-A0A429MPT7-F1
#
_entry.id   AF-A0A429MPT7-F1
#
_cell.length_a   1.000
_cell.length_b   1.000
_cell.length_c   1.000
_cell.angle_alpha   90.00
_cell.angle_beta   90.00
_cell.angle_gamma   90.00
#
_symmetry.space_group_name_H-M   'P 1'
#
loop_
_entity.id
_entity.type
_entity.pdbx_description
1 polymer ?
#
loop_
_entity_poly.entity_id
_entity_poly.type
_entity_poly.pdbx_seq_one_letter_code
_entity_poly.pdbx_strand_id
1 'polypeptide(L)'
;MTFQVSTLSQKNHVIIQITDTHLLEYPQLEFVGMNPEESFHAIIQQILKQHPEADAIIHTGDLAQAPTPITYKRYINFMQTLGLPFFQTLGNHDNVDHFPLHNENHQQPVVVGLGNWRVIMLNSAVKGKVDGHLSSEQLENLANLLEQFADHPVLLACHHHPFAMKSKWIDHHKLQNSNALLDTLSPFQNVKALVCGHVHQDSLN
;
A
#
# COMPACT_ATOMS: atom_id res chain seq x y z
N MET A 1 -4.25 -12.62 10.68
CA MET A 1 -3.49 -12.10 11.84
C MET A 1 -3.59 -10.58 11.81
N THR A 2 -3.59 -9.89 12.97
CA THR A 2 -3.59 -8.42 13.01
C THR A 2 -2.29 -7.94 13.64
N PHE A 3 -1.52 -7.15 12.89
CA PHE A 3 -0.28 -6.54 13.35
C PHE A 3 -0.61 -5.32 14.22
N GLN A 4 -0.26 -5.34 15.50
CA GLN A 4 -0.53 -4.23 16.41
C GLN A 4 0.62 -3.24 16.38
N VAL A 5 0.34 -1.99 16.03
CA VAL A 5 1.29 -0.88 16.09
C VAL A 5 1.20 -0.22 17.46
N SER A 6 2.34 -0.13 18.17
CA SER A 6 2.43 0.67 19.39
C SER A 6 2.31 2.15 19.02
N THR A 7 1.25 2.79 19.50
CA THR A 7 0.99 4.21 19.23
C THR A 7 1.85 5.09 20.13
N LEU A 8 2.43 6.15 19.57
CA LEU A 8 3.21 7.14 20.33
C LEU A 8 2.30 8.14 21.05
N SER A 9 1.09 8.35 20.55
CA SER A 9 0.08 9.27 21.11
C SER A 9 -1.28 8.59 21.28
N GLN A 10 -1.95 8.89 22.41
CA GLN A 10 -3.33 8.45 22.67
C GLN A 10 -4.40 9.37 22.05
N LYS A 11 -4.01 10.55 21.54
CA LYS A 11 -4.98 11.55 21.04
C LYS A 11 -5.19 11.50 19.53
N ASN A 12 -4.11 11.43 18.75
CA ASN A 12 -4.13 11.39 17.30
C ASN A 12 -3.21 10.28 16.83
N HIS A 13 -3.65 9.50 15.84
CA HIS A 13 -2.84 8.49 15.18
C HIS A 13 -2.37 9.01 13.82
N VAL A 14 -1.09 8.83 13.51
CA VAL A 14 -0.46 9.37 12.30
C VAL A 14 0.18 8.24 11.51
N ILE A 15 -0.27 8.04 10.27
CA ILE A 15 0.35 7.14 9.30
C ILE A 15 0.93 7.98 8.18
N ILE A 16 2.12 7.60 7.72
CA ILE A 16 2.68 8.07 6.47
C ILE A 16 2.34 7.07 5.37
N GLN A 17 1.62 7.51 4.33
CA GLN A 17 1.49 6.74 3.10
C GLN A 17 2.57 7.18 2.11
N ILE A 18 3.32 6.22 1.59
CA ILE A 18 4.19 6.38 0.42
C ILE A 18 3.75 5.40 -0.68
N THR A 19 4.20 5.64 -1.91
CA THR A 19 3.82 4.82 -3.06
C THR A 19 4.81 5.00 -4.20
N ASP A 20 4.85 4.04 -5.13
CA ASP A 20 5.51 4.17 -6.43
C ASP A 20 6.98 4.62 -6.33
N THR A 21 7.78 3.96 -5.47
CA THR A 21 9.21 4.29 -5.32
C THR A 21 10.05 3.82 -6.50
N HIS A 22 9.59 2.80 -7.25
CA HIS A 22 10.24 2.32 -8.47
C HIS A 22 11.75 2.05 -8.31
N LEU A 23 12.16 1.41 -7.22
CA LEU A 23 13.56 1.09 -6.95
C LEU A 23 14.13 0.17 -8.03
N LEU A 24 15.34 0.47 -8.48
CA LEU A 24 16.08 -0.30 -9.47
C LEU A 24 16.98 -1.34 -8.80
N GLU A 25 17.55 -2.27 -9.57
CA GLU A 25 18.41 -3.31 -9.01
C GLU A 25 19.65 -2.74 -8.33
N TYR A 26 20.25 -1.70 -8.94
CA TYR A 26 21.40 -1.00 -8.40
C TYR A 26 21.04 0.43 -7.97
N PRO A 27 21.40 0.85 -6.74
CA PRO A 27 20.95 2.11 -6.15
C PRO A 27 21.47 3.37 -6.85
N GLN A 28 22.54 3.27 -7.63
CA GLN A 28 23.12 4.40 -8.37
C GLN A 28 22.45 4.65 -9.73
N LEU A 29 21.54 3.78 -10.17
CA LEU A 29 20.91 3.91 -11.48
C LEU A 29 19.83 4.98 -11.50
N GLU A 30 19.63 5.55 -12.68
CA GLU A 30 18.56 6.50 -12.95
C GLU A 30 17.43 5.84 -13.73
N PHE A 31 16.21 6.31 -13.47
CA PHE A 31 15.01 6.02 -14.22
C PHE A 31 14.39 7.36 -14.63
N VAL A 32 14.17 7.56 -15.93
CA VAL A 32 13.59 8.82 -16.47
C VAL A 32 14.37 10.07 -16.02
N GLY A 33 15.69 9.96 -15.87
CA GLY A 33 16.58 11.05 -15.49
C GLY A 33 16.59 11.40 -14.00
N MET A 34 16.06 10.52 -13.14
CA MET A 34 16.09 10.67 -11.68
C MET A 34 16.63 9.39 -11.03
N ASN A 35 17.40 9.51 -9.96
CA ASN A 35 17.78 8.38 -9.13
C ASN A 35 16.65 8.05 -8.12
N PRO A 36 15.96 6.90 -8.24
CA PRO A 36 14.83 6.58 -7.36
C PRO A 36 15.26 6.29 -5.91
N GLU A 37 16.45 5.70 -5.72
CA GLU A 37 16.97 5.37 -4.38
C GLU A 37 17.28 6.64 -3.58
N GLU A 38 17.99 7.58 -4.19
CA GLU A 38 18.34 8.87 -3.58
C GLU A 38 17.07 9.65 -3.23
N SER A 39 16.11 9.71 -4.15
CA SER A 39 14.84 10.41 -3.96
C SER A 39 14.02 9.78 -2.84
N PHE A 40 13.91 8.45 -2.81
CA PHE A 40 13.22 7.71 -1.77
C PHE A 40 13.81 7.98 -0.37
N HIS A 41 15.13 7.86 -0.22
CA HIS A 41 15.79 8.11 1.06
C HIS A 41 15.65 9.56 1.51
N ALA A 42 15.82 10.53 0.60
CA ALA A 42 15.67 11.95 0.90
C ALA A 42 14.25 12.29 1.37
N ILE A 43 13.23 11.76 0.68
CA ILE A 43 11.82 11.98 1.04
C ILE A 43 11.50 11.36 2.41
N ILE A 44 11.91 10.12 2.66
CA ILE A 44 11.67 9.48 3.97
C ILE A 44 12.32 10.28 5.11
N GLN A 45 13.57 10.70 4.96
CA GLN A 45 14.25 11.50 5.96
C GLN A 45 13.53 12.85 6.20
N GLN A 46 13.07 13.49 5.13
CA GLN A 46 12.32 14.74 5.23
C GLN A 46 10.98 14.55 5.94
N ILE A 47 10.19 13.53 5.55
CA ILE A 47 8.88 13.25 6.15
C ILE A 47 9.01 12.96 7.63
N LEU A 48 9.95 12.08 8.04
CA LEU A 48 10.12 11.73 9.45
C LEU A 48 10.63 12.88 10.30
N LYS A 49 11.34 13.85 9.69
CA LYS A 49 11.69 15.11 10.36
C LYS A 49 10.48 16.03 10.54
N GLN A 50 9.56 16.04 9.58
CA GLN A 50 8.33 16.86 9.63
C GLN A 50 7.25 16.24 10.51
N HIS A 51 7.21 14.91 10.60
CA HIS A 51 6.24 14.11 11.33
C HIS A 51 6.94 13.12 12.28
N PRO A 52 7.68 13.61 13.30
CA PRO A 52 8.34 12.74 14.27
C PRO A 52 7.36 11.89 15.09
N GLU A 53 6.07 12.24 15.08
CA GLU A 53 4.97 11.52 15.74
C GLU A 53 4.38 10.37 14.92
N ALA A 54 4.89 10.08 13.71
CA ALA A 54 4.39 9.00 12.87
C ALA A 54 4.42 7.64 13.60
N ASP A 55 3.28 6.95 13.60
CA ASP A 55 3.13 5.63 14.23
C ASP A 55 3.53 4.49 13.28
N ALA A 56 3.32 4.66 11.97
CA ALA A 56 3.68 3.66 10.96
C ALA A 56 3.83 4.27 9.56
N ILE A 57 4.50 3.51 8.67
CA ILE A 57 4.56 3.78 7.24
C ILE A 57 3.78 2.70 6.48
N ILE A 58 2.93 3.10 5.53
CA ILE A 58 2.30 2.18 4.56
C ILE A 58 2.79 2.49 3.15
N HIS A 59 3.16 1.45 2.41
CA HIS A 59 3.61 1.54 1.03
C HIS A 59 2.59 0.89 0.09
N THR A 60 1.94 1.69 -0.76
CA THR A 60 0.82 1.27 -1.60
C THR A 60 1.23 0.78 -3.00
N GLY A 61 2.27 -0.05 -3.07
CA GLY A 61 2.71 -0.72 -4.31
C GLY A 61 3.71 0.06 -5.15
N ASP A 62 4.16 -0.62 -6.21
CA ASP A 62 5.25 -0.25 -7.11
C ASP A 62 6.52 0.16 -6.37
N LEU A 63 6.88 -0.71 -5.42
CA LEU A 63 8.10 -0.58 -4.64
C LEU A 63 9.31 -0.69 -5.57
N ALA A 64 9.34 -1.72 -6.42
CA ALA A 64 10.45 -1.99 -7.32
C ALA A 64 10.07 -1.81 -8.79
N GLN A 65 10.88 -1.04 -9.52
CA GLN A 65 10.89 -1.05 -10.99
C GLN A 65 11.64 -2.27 -11.53
N ALA A 66 12.68 -2.69 -10.80
CA ALA A 66 13.42 -3.94 -11.06
C ALA A 66 13.15 -4.91 -9.91
N PRO A 67 12.15 -5.81 -10.03
CA PRO A 67 11.62 -6.60 -8.92
C PRO A 67 12.48 -7.83 -8.61
N THR A 68 13.72 -7.60 -8.16
CA THR A 68 14.68 -8.66 -7.79
C THR A 68 14.78 -8.82 -6.28
N PRO A 69 15.22 -10.00 -5.77
CA PRO A 69 15.46 -10.19 -4.34
C PRO A 69 16.43 -9.17 -3.72
N ILE A 70 17.40 -8.68 -4.50
CA ILE A 70 18.39 -7.69 -4.04
C ILE A 70 17.72 -6.33 -3.82
N THR A 71 16.85 -5.89 -4.74
CA THR A 71 16.07 -4.66 -4.60
C THR A 71 15.23 -4.68 -3.33
N TYR A 72 14.44 -5.74 -3.13
CA TYR A 72 13.59 -5.86 -1.95
C TYR A 72 14.38 -5.96 -0.65
N LYS A 73 15.49 -6.71 -0.64
CA LYS A 73 16.35 -6.80 0.54
C LYS A 73 16.91 -5.43 0.92
N ARG A 74 17.30 -4.62 -0.06
CA ARG A 74 17.81 -3.27 0.19
C ARG A 74 16.74 -2.35 0.77
N TYR A 75 15.54 -2.37 0.20
CA TYR A 75 14.38 -1.66 0.74
C TYR A 75 14.11 -2.06 2.20
N ILE A 76 14.01 -3.36 2.49
CA ILE A 76 13.73 -3.85 3.85
C ILE A 76 14.81 -3.43 4.83
N ASN A 77 16.09 -3.56 4.45
CA ASN A 77 17.20 -3.11 5.29
C ASN A 77 17.10 -1.63 5.62
N PHE A 78 16.81 -0.77 4.63
CA PHE A 78 16.64 0.66 4.85
C PHE A 78 15.44 0.95 5.78
N MET A 79 14.27 0.37 5.49
CA MET A 79 13.06 0.58 6.31
C MET A 79 13.24 0.13 7.76
N GLN A 80 14.00 -0.96 8.00
CA GLN A 80 14.34 -1.41 9.35
C GLN A 80 15.22 -0.40 10.12
N THR A 81 16.04 0.40 9.43
CA THR A 81 16.87 1.43 10.11
C THR A 81 16.05 2.57 10.71
N LEU A 82 14.80 2.75 10.25
CA LEU A 82 13.95 3.85 10.69
C LEU A 82 13.41 3.66 12.11
N GLY A 83 13.44 2.44 12.64
CA GLY A 83 12.87 2.12 13.96
C GLY A 83 11.34 2.30 14.03
N LEU A 84 10.67 2.37 12.88
CA LEU A 84 9.23 2.55 12.76
C LEU A 84 8.58 1.31 12.13
N PRO A 85 7.38 0.89 12.59
CA PRO A 85 6.59 -0.12 11.91
C PRO A 85 6.29 0.30 10.46
N PHE A 86 6.43 -0.64 9.53
CA PHE A 86 6.12 -0.40 8.13
C PHE A 86 5.44 -1.60 7.49
N PHE A 87 4.55 -1.32 6.54
CA PHE A 87 3.79 -2.31 5.82
C PHE A 87 3.73 -1.97 4.33
N GLN A 88 3.74 -2.99 3.48
CA GLN A 88 3.79 -2.82 2.03
C GLN A 88 2.86 -3.82 1.36
N THR A 89 2.20 -3.36 0.31
CA THR A 89 1.46 -4.20 -0.65
C THR A 89 2.08 -4.08 -2.03
N LEU A 90 1.78 -5.02 -2.92
CA LEU A 90 2.33 -5.06 -4.26
C LEU A 90 1.64 -4.03 -5.17
N GLY A 91 2.41 -3.46 -6.09
CA GLY A 91 1.90 -2.88 -7.33
C GLY A 91 2.14 -3.78 -8.54
N ASN A 92 1.82 -3.29 -9.73
CA ASN A 92 1.94 -4.09 -10.97
C ASN A 92 3.39 -4.26 -11.44
N HIS A 93 4.33 -3.43 -10.98
CA HIS A 93 5.76 -3.61 -11.26
C HIS A 93 6.45 -4.60 -10.32
N ASP A 94 5.83 -4.90 -9.17
CA ASP A 94 6.37 -5.82 -8.20
C ASP A 94 6.23 -7.30 -8.64
N ASN A 95 7.08 -8.15 -8.10
CA ASN A 95 7.07 -9.59 -8.35
C ASN A 95 6.75 -10.35 -7.06
N VAL A 96 5.56 -10.95 -7.02
CA VAL A 96 5.04 -11.71 -5.89
C VAL A 96 5.97 -12.83 -5.42
N ASP A 97 6.74 -13.44 -6.32
CA ASP A 97 7.63 -14.58 -5.99
C ASP A 97 8.83 -14.14 -5.12
N HIS A 98 9.12 -12.84 -5.06
CA HIS A 98 10.26 -12.27 -4.33
C HIS A 98 9.85 -11.16 -3.36
N PHE A 99 8.59 -10.73 -3.41
CA PHE A 99 8.11 -9.60 -2.64
C PHE A 99 8.18 -9.91 -1.13
N PRO A 100 8.57 -8.94 -0.29
CA PRO A 100 8.63 -9.13 1.16
C PRO A 100 7.22 -9.07 1.75
N LEU A 101 6.46 -10.15 1.59
CA LEU A 101 5.08 -10.26 2.09
C LEU A 101 5.06 -10.36 3.62
N HIS A 102 4.01 -9.81 4.23
CA HIS A 102 3.73 -9.96 5.66
C HIS A 102 2.92 -11.23 5.98
N ASN A 103 2.16 -11.73 5.01
CA ASN A 103 1.42 -12.99 5.08
C ASN A 103 2.03 -13.99 4.08
N GLU A 104 2.00 -15.29 4.39
CA GLU A 104 2.47 -16.32 3.44
C GLU A 104 1.63 -16.35 2.17
N ASN A 105 0.32 -16.17 2.29
CA ASN A 105 -0.58 -16.03 1.15
C ASN A 105 -0.73 -14.54 0.77
N HIS A 106 -0.23 -14.17 -0.41
CA HIS A 106 -0.31 -12.79 -0.93
C HIS A 106 -1.73 -12.31 -1.24
N GLN A 107 -2.73 -13.21 -1.26
CA GLN A 107 -4.14 -12.87 -1.38
C GLN A 107 -4.81 -12.65 -0.03
N GLN A 108 -4.16 -12.97 1.10
CA GLN A 108 -4.70 -12.62 2.41
C GLN A 108 -4.39 -11.15 2.72
N PRO A 109 -5.41 -10.32 3.03
CA PRO A 109 -5.18 -8.94 3.40
C PRO A 109 -4.26 -8.80 4.60
N VAL A 110 -3.40 -7.80 4.58
CA VAL A 110 -2.61 -7.40 5.76
C VAL A 110 -3.48 -6.49 6.60
N VAL A 111 -3.66 -6.82 7.87
CA VAL A 111 -4.46 -6.02 8.80
C VAL A 111 -3.54 -5.41 9.86
N VAL A 112 -3.53 -4.08 9.93
CA VAL A 112 -2.76 -3.32 10.91
C VAL A 112 -3.73 -2.68 11.90
N GLY A 113 -3.52 -2.94 13.19
CA GLY A 113 -4.21 -2.25 14.28
C GLY A 113 -3.44 -0.99 14.67
N LEU A 114 -4.10 0.16 14.58
CA LEU A 114 -3.54 1.45 15.00
C LEU A 114 -4.51 2.11 15.97
N GLY A 115 -4.32 1.85 17.26
CA GLY A 115 -5.30 2.20 18.29
C GLY A 115 -6.68 1.63 17.96
N ASN A 116 -7.69 2.50 17.84
CA ASN A 116 -9.03 2.08 17.47
C ASN A 116 -9.23 1.88 15.96
N TRP A 117 -8.26 2.26 15.11
CA TRP A 117 -8.34 2.08 13.66
C TRP A 117 -7.90 0.68 13.21
N ARG A 118 -8.40 0.27 12.05
CA ARG A 118 -7.87 -0.87 11.30
C ARG A 118 -7.46 -0.40 9.92
N VAL A 119 -6.22 -0.65 9.54
CA VAL A 119 -5.76 -0.49 8.15
C VAL A 119 -5.80 -1.86 7.50
N ILE A 120 -6.52 -2.01 6.41
CA ILE A 120 -6.61 -3.26 5.65
C ILE A 120 -5.95 -3.02 4.30
N MET A 121 -4.82 -3.68 4.06
CA MET A 121 -4.07 -3.59 2.81
C MET A 121 -4.42 -4.78 1.91
N LEU A 122 -4.94 -4.49 0.72
CA LEU A 122 -5.35 -5.44 -0.29
C LEU A 122 -4.27 -5.59 -1.37
N ASN A 123 -4.21 -6.76 -1.99
CA ASN A 123 -3.33 -7.03 -3.12
C ASN A 123 -4.12 -6.99 -4.43
N SER A 124 -4.04 -5.85 -5.10
CA SER A 124 -4.68 -5.64 -6.41
C SER A 124 -3.82 -6.08 -7.60
N ALA A 125 -2.57 -6.48 -7.39
CA ALA A 125 -1.64 -6.78 -8.47
C ALA A 125 -1.97 -8.11 -9.16
N VAL A 126 -1.86 -8.13 -10.49
CA VAL A 126 -2.10 -9.31 -11.31
C VAL A 126 -0.85 -9.64 -12.10
N LYS A 127 -0.36 -10.88 -11.97
CA LYS A 127 0.88 -11.32 -12.62
C LYS A 127 0.81 -11.09 -14.14
N GLY A 128 1.77 -10.32 -14.65
CA GLY A 128 1.89 -10.02 -16.09
C GLY A 128 0.91 -8.97 -16.63
N LYS A 129 0.23 -8.22 -15.76
CA LYS A 129 -0.71 -7.16 -16.14
C LYS A 129 -0.36 -5.85 -15.46
N VAL A 130 -0.74 -4.76 -16.12
CA VAL A 130 -0.64 -3.39 -15.58
C VAL A 130 -1.92 -3.01 -14.85
N ASP A 131 -3.06 -3.57 -15.26
CA ASP A 131 -4.35 -3.36 -14.61
C ASP A 131 -4.53 -4.20 -13.35
N GLY A 132 -5.29 -3.65 -12.41
CA GLY A 132 -5.56 -4.30 -11.13
C GLY A 132 -6.78 -5.21 -11.13
N HIS A 133 -6.78 -6.20 -10.25
CA HIS A 133 -7.95 -7.03 -9.96
C HIS A 133 -7.93 -7.56 -8.53
N LEU A 134 -9.08 -7.56 -7.85
CA LEU A 134 -9.25 -8.24 -6.56
C LEU A 134 -9.95 -9.59 -6.79
N SER A 135 -9.36 -10.69 -6.30
CA SER A 135 -10.01 -12.00 -6.40
C SER A 135 -11.29 -12.08 -5.57
N SER A 136 -12.20 -12.99 -5.91
CA SER A 136 -13.40 -13.24 -5.10
C SER A 136 -13.06 -13.62 -3.66
N GLU A 137 -12.00 -14.42 -3.46
CA GLU A 137 -11.50 -14.77 -2.12
C GLU A 137 -11.04 -13.52 -1.34
N GLN A 138 -10.35 -12.57 -2.00
CA GLN A 138 -9.96 -11.31 -1.36
C GLN A 138 -11.17 -10.47 -0.95
N LEU A 139 -12.20 -10.41 -1.79
CA LEU A 139 -13.43 -9.66 -1.51
C LEU A 139 -14.25 -10.31 -0.38
N GLU A 140 -14.34 -11.63 -0.35
CA GLU A 140 -14.98 -12.38 0.73
C GLU A 140 -14.23 -12.18 2.06
N ASN A 141 -12.90 -12.31 2.05
CA ASN A 141 -12.07 -12.02 3.21
C ASN A 141 -12.24 -10.57 3.68
N LEU A 142 -12.31 -9.61 2.76
CA LEU A 142 -12.57 -8.22 3.08
C LEU A 142 -13.93 -8.05 3.78
N ALA A 143 -15.01 -8.62 3.25
CA ALA A 143 -16.33 -8.56 3.87
C ALA A 143 -16.31 -9.12 5.30
N ASN A 144 -15.68 -10.29 5.50
CA ASN A 144 -15.53 -10.93 6.81
C ASN A 144 -14.74 -10.03 7.79
N LEU A 145 -13.67 -9.38 7.33
CA LEU A 145 -12.89 -8.45 8.14
C LEU A 145 -13.68 -7.19 8.49
N LEU A 146 -14.48 -6.66 7.56
CA LEU A 146 -15.30 -5.47 7.81
C LEU A 146 -16.42 -5.75 8.82
N GLU A 147 -17.01 -6.95 8.79
CA GLU A 147 -17.95 -7.42 9.81
C GLU A 147 -17.25 -7.62 11.16
N GLN A 148 -16.11 -8.31 11.17
CA GLN A 148 -15.31 -8.53 12.37
C GLN A 148 -14.91 -7.21 13.06
N PHE A 149 -14.64 -6.16 12.28
CA PHE A 149 -14.23 -4.85 12.76
C PHE A 149 -15.34 -3.80 12.67
N ALA A 150 -16.61 -4.20 12.78
CA ALA A 150 -17.76 -3.30 12.67
C ALA A 150 -17.66 -2.06 13.60
N ASP A 151 -17.09 -2.21 14.80
CA ASP A 151 -16.93 -1.14 15.79
C ASP A 151 -15.64 -0.28 15.61
N HIS A 152 -14.83 -0.57 14.59
CA HIS A 152 -13.58 0.13 14.34
C HIS A 152 -13.62 0.90 13.02
N PRO A 153 -13.19 2.17 12.97
CA PRO A 153 -12.98 2.85 11.69
C PRO A 153 -11.90 2.13 10.86
N VAL A 154 -12.17 1.94 9.57
CA VAL A 154 -11.31 1.20 8.64
C VAL A 154 -10.75 2.13 7.57
N LEU A 155 -9.44 2.07 7.38
CA LEU A 155 -8.73 2.61 6.22
C LEU A 155 -8.39 1.45 5.28
N LEU A 156 -8.84 1.51 4.03
CA LEU A 156 -8.43 0.58 2.99
C LEU A 156 -7.20 1.10 2.26
N ALA A 157 -6.30 0.21 1.88
CA ALA A 157 -5.14 0.53 1.07
C ALA A 157 -4.95 -0.51 -0.03
N CYS A 158 -4.75 -0.09 -1.27
CA CYS A 158 -4.41 -0.96 -2.39
C CYS A 158 -3.54 -0.19 -3.37
N HIS A 159 -3.00 -0.84 -4.41
CA HIS A 159 -2.20 -0.13 -5.40
C HIS A 159 -3.07 0.52 -6.48
N HIS A 160 -3.94 -0.25 -7.14
CA HIS A 160 -4.73 0.25 -8.26
C HIS A 160 -5.96 1.04 -7.77
N HIS A 161 -6.18 2.20 -8.38
CA HIS A 161 -7.30 3.09 -8.06
C HIS A 161 -8.65 2.53 -8.54
N PRO A 162 -9.74 2.66 -7.75
CA PRO A 162 -11.07 2.15 -8.12
C PRO A 162 -11.92 3.15 -8.93
N PHE A 163 -11.50 4.41 -9.01
CA PHE A 163 -12.23 5.49 -9.68
C PHE A 163 -11.50 6.00 -10.91
N ALA A 164 -12.21 6.65 -11.83
CA ALA A 164 -11.58 7.25 -13.01
C ALA A 164 -10.83 8.54 -12.64
N MET A 165 -9.59 8.66 -13.09
CA MET A 165 -8.72 9.83 -12.94
C MET A 165 -8.91 10.85 -14.09
N LYS A 166 -9.89 10.63 -14.97
CA LYS A 166 -10.15 11.45 -16.16
C LYS A 166 -8.96 11.51 -17.12
N SER A 167 -8.16 10.45 -17.13
CA SER A 167 -7.01 10.31 -18.01
C SER A 167 -7.22 9.10 -18.90
N LYS A 168 -7.24 9.35 -20.22
CA LYS A 168 -7.44 8.31 -21.22
C LYS A 168 -6.41 7.19 -21.14
N TRP A 169 -5.24 7.40 -20.55
CA TRP A 169 -4.23 6.36 -20.46
C TRP A 169 -4.38 5.56 -19.16
N ILE A 170 -4.30 6.22 -18.00
CA ILE A 170 -4.31 5.54 -16.70
C ILE A 170 -5.64 4.84 -16.40
N ASP A 171 -6.76 5.36 -16.91
CA ASP A 171 -8.08 4.78 -16.66
C ASP A 171 -8.27 3.39 -17.31
N HIS A 172 -7.41 3.00 -18.26
CA HIS A 172 -7.36 1.63 -18.79
C HIS A 172 -6.69 0.65 -17.81
N HIS A 173 -5.85 1.15 -16.90
CA HIS A 173 -5.03 0.37 -15.97
C HIS A 173 -5.53 0.43 -14.52
N LYS A 174 -6.70 1.02 -14.29
CA LYS A 174 -7.39 1.02 -13.00
C LYS A 174 -7.70 -0.40 -12.48
N LEU A 175 -8.26 -0.47 -11.28
CA LEU A 175 -8.87 -1.70 -10.77
C LEU A 175 -10.07 -2.12 -11.65
N GLN A 176 -9.95 -3.23 -12.38
CA GLN A 176 -10.94 -3.63 -13.39
C GLN A 176 -12.30 -3.99 -12.78
N ASN A 177 -12.29 -4.65 -11.62
CA ASN A 177 -13.51 -5.05 -10.91
C ASN A 177 -13.87 -4.08 -9.78
N SER A 178 -13.68 -2.77 -9.99
CA SER A 178 -14.03 -1.73 -9.01
C SER A 178 -15.47 -1.83 -8.51
N ASN A 179 -16.43 -2.19 -9.37
CA ASN A 179 -17.82 -2.39 -8.95
C ASN A 179 -17.94 -3.50 -7.90
N ALA A 180 -17.22 -4.62 -8.06
CA ALA A 180 -17.25 -5.71 -7.08
C ALA A 180 -16.68 -5.28 -5.72
N LEU A 181 -15.64 -4.43 -5.71
CA LEU A 181 -15.16 -3.78 -4.50
C LEU A 181 -16.26 -2.89 -3.89
N LEU A 182 -16.82 -1.95 -4.66
CA LEU A 182 -17.86 -1.05 -4.16
C LEU A 182 -19.09 -1.79 -3.63
N ASP A 183 -19.54 -2.84 -4.32
CA ASP A 183 -20.65 -3.68 -3.89
C ASP A 183 -20.33 -4.37 -2.54
N THR A 184 -19.10 -4.86 -2.39
CA THR A 184 -18.60 -5.46 -1.14
C THR A 184 -18.55 -4.43 0.00
N LEU A 185 -18.19 -3.18 -0.29
CA LEU A 185 -18.13 -2.11 0.72
C LEU A 185 -19.50 -1.55 1.10
N SER A 186 -20.48 -1.61 0.19
CA SER A 186 -21.78 -0.93 0.33
C SER A 186 -22.57 -1.23 1.63
N PRO A 187 -22.52 -2.43 2.24
CA PRO A 187 -23.24 -2.71 3.48
C PRO A 187 -22.57 -2.10 4.73
N PHE A 188 -21.30 -1.70 4.61
CA PHE A 188 -20.45 -1.37 5.74
C PHE A 188 -20.25 0.14 5.88
N GLN A 189 -20.50 0.66 7.08
CA GLN A 189 -20.34 2.09 7.38
C GLN A 189 -19.02 2.42 8.08
N ASN A 190 -18.23 1.41 8.43
CA ASN A 190 -16.98 1.54 9.16
C ASN A 190 -15.78 1.89 8.25
N VAL A 191 -15.86 1.69 6.94
CA VAL A 191 -14.84 2.15 5.98
C VAL A 191 -14.89 3.67 5.84
N LYS A 192 -13.79 4.34 6.17
CA LYS A 192 -13.70 5.81 6.20
C LYS A 192 -12.88 6.41 5.08
N ALA A 193 -11.95 5.65 4.51
CA ALA A 193 -11.11 6.09 3.40
C ALA A 193 -10.53 4.88 2.65
N LEU A 194 -10.15 5.11 1.39
CA LEU A 194 -9.35 4.22 0.57
C LEU A 194 -8.19 5.02 0.00
N VAL A 195 -6.96 4.57 0.23
CA VAL A 195 -5.74 5.16 -0.36
C VAL A 195 -5.16 4.23 -1.41
N CYS A 196 -4.59 4.82 -2.46
CA CYS A 196 -4.01 4.08 -3.57
C CYS A 196 -2.78 4.77 -4.19
N GLY A 197 -2.06 4.00 -5.00
CA GLY A 197 -0.89 4.43 -5.77
C GLY A 197 -1.19 4.49 -7.27
N HIS A 198 -0.24 4.04 -8.10
CA HIS A 198 -0.36 3.77 -9.54
C HIS A 198 -0.49 5.01 -10.45
N VAL A 199 -1.14 6.07 -9.98
CA VAL A 199 -1.44 7.26 -10.81
C VAL A 199 -0.25 8.22 -10.90
N HIS A 200 0.71 8.15 -9.96
CA HIS A 200 1.84 9.08 -9.83
C HIS A 200 1.41 10.56 -9.71
N GLN A 201 0.20 10.80 -9.19
CA GLN A 201 -0.37 12.13 -8.98
C GLN A 201 -1.22 12.13 -7.72
N ASP A 202 -1.27 13.27 -7.02
CA ASP A 202 -2.21 13.47 -5.94
C ASP A 202 -3.62 13.69 -6.48
N SER A 203 -4.60 13.00 -5.91
CA SER A 203 -6.00 13.18 -6.25
C SER A 203 -6.89 12.84 -5.06
N LEU A 204 -8.03 13.53 -4.98
CA LEU A 204 -9.08 13.29 -3.98
C LEU A 204 -10.41 13.20 -4.73
N ASN A 205 -11.17 12.13 -4.47
CA ASN A 205 -12.51 11.90 -5.02
C ASN A 205 -13.57 11.93 -3.93
#